data_AF-A0A0D9ZGE1-F1
#
_entry.id   AF-A0A0D9ZGE1-F1
#
_cell.length_a   1.000
_cell.length_b   1.000
_cell.length_c   1.000
_cell.angle_alpha   90.00
_cell.angle_beta   90.00
_cell.angle_gamma   90.00
#
_symmetry.space_group_name_H-M   'P 1'
#
loop_
_entity.id
_entity.type
_entity.pdbx_description
1 polymer ?
#
loop_
_entity_poly.entity_id
_entity_poly.type
_entity_poly.pdbx_seq_one_letter_code
_entity_poly.pdbx_strand_id
1 'polypeptide(L)'
;MKPMARQPLLRLLLAAVAAAAMLSFLLLLAPPPDALLSAFLTPSSPYAHRPKLLFLLAGQSNMAGRGALARPLPPPYLPHPRLLRLAASRRWVPAAPPLHADIDTHKTCGLGPAMPFAHRLLLQTDSEEVLGLVPCAVGGTRIWMWARGQPLYEAAVDRARAAVADGGGAIGAVLWFQGESDTIELDDARSYGTKMERLVADLRADLHLPNLLVIQVGLASGEGNYTDIVREAQKNINLPNVLLVDAMGLPLRDDQLHLSTEAQLQLGNMLAEAYLKFNSSRGSML
;
A
#
# COMPACT_ATOMS: atom_id res chain seq x y z
N MET A 1 50.17 -36.74 -78.79
CA MET A 1 48.83 -36.12 -78.89
C MET A 1 48.27 -35.95 -77.49
N LYS A 2 48.15 -34.72 -77.00
CA LYS A 2 47.47 -34.36 -75.73
C LYS A 2 45.97 -34.19 -76.01
N PRO A 3 45.05 -34.71 -75.17
CA PRO A 3 43.70 -34.19 -75.10
C PRO A 3 43.61 -33.06 -74.07
N MET A 4 42.86 -32.03 -74.46
CA MET A 4 42.62 -30.77 -73.75
C MET A 4 41.57 -30.93 -72.63
N ALA A 5 41.72 -30.09 -71.61
CA ALA A 5 40.91 -29.97 -70.41
C ALA A 5 39.46 -29.50 -70.66
N ARG A 6 38.51 -30.00 -69.87
CA ARG A 6 37.21 -29.34 -69.57
C ARG A 6 36.66 -29.76 -68.20
N GLN A 7 37.26 -29.29 -67.10
CA GLN A 7 36.68 -29.45 -65.75
C GLN A 7 36.79 -28.28 -64.75
N PRO A 8 37.47 -27.13 -64.98
CA PRO A 8 37.61 -26.13 -63.91
C PRO A 8 36.43 -25.13 -63.79
N LEU A 9 35.65 -24.90 -64.85
CA LEU A 9 34.62 -23.84 -64.85
C LEU A 9 33.36 -24.17 -64.04
N LEU A 10 32.94 -25.43 -63.99
CA LEU A 10 31.70 -25.81 -63.29
C LEU A 10 31.86 -25.75 -61.75
N ARG A 11 33.04 -26.09 -61.23
CA ARG A 11 33.33 -26.00 -59.79
C ARG A 11 33.48 -24.56 -59.30
N LEU A 12 34.01 -23.66 -60.13
CA LEU A 12 34.11 -22.24 -59.79
C LEU A 12 32.72 -21.57 -59.75
N LEU A 13 31.82 -21.94 -60.66
CA LEU A 13 30.46 -21.39 -60.70
C LEU A 13 29.64 -21.79 -59.47
N LEU A 14 29.71 -23.06 -59.04
CA LEU A 14 29.01 -23.54 -57.85
C LEU A 14 29.53 -22.91 -56.54
N ALA A 15 30.84 -22.67 -56.44
CA ALA A 15 31.43 -21.99 -55.29
C ALA A 15 31.02 -20.50 -55.20
N ALA A 16 30.93 -19.82 -56.36
CA ALA A 16 30.51 -18.42 -56.42
C ALA A 16 29.02 -18.23 -56.05
N VAL A 17 28.14 -19.17 -56.44
CA VAL A 17 26.71 -19.14 -56.09
C VAL A 17 26.51 -19.41 -54.59
N ALA A 18 27.28 -20.31 -53.98
CA ALA A 18 27.21 -20.58 -52.55
C ALA A 18 27.70 -19.40 -51.69
N ALA A 19 28.77 -18.71 -52.11
CA ALA A 19 29.27 -17.52 -51.42
C ALA A 19 28.30 -16.32 -51.52
N ALA A 20 27.67 -16.11 -52.68
CA ALA A 20 26.66 -15.08 -52.87
C ALA A 20 25.39 -15.34 -52.03
N ALA A 21 24.97 -16.60 -51.91
CA ALA A 21 23.84 -16.98 -51.07
C ALA A 21 24.11 -16.78 -49.56
N MET A 22 25.33 -17.08 -49.08
CA MET A 22 25.69 -16.83 -47.67
C MET A 22 25.85 -15.34 -47.35
N LEU A 23 26.36 -14.52 -48.27
CA LEU A 23 26.48 -13.07 -48.07
C LEU A 23 25.09 -12.40 -48.08
N SER A 24 24.16 -12.90 -48.90
CA SER A 24 22.78 -12.41 -48.91
C SER A 24 21.99 -12.82 -47.67
N PHE A 25 22.29 -13.99 -47.06
CA PHE A 25 21.67 -14.45 -45.82
C PHE A 25 22.18 -13.69 -44.58
N LEU A 26 23.44 -13.27 -44.56
CA LEU A 26 24.01 -12.45 -43.48
C LEU A 26 23.48 -11.00 -43.46
N LEU A 27 23.10 -10.44 -44.63
CA LEU A 27 22.45 -9.13 -44.72
C LEU A 27 20.97 -9.14 -44.29
N LEU A 28 20.34 -10.31 -44.21
CA LEU A 28 18.97 -10.51 -43.71
C LEU A 28 18.90 -10.70 -42.18
N LEU A 29 20.06 -10.81 -41.51
CA LEU A 29 20.18 -11.02 -40.06
C LEU A 29 20.71 -9.80 -39.31
N ALA A 30 21.14 -8.75 -40.01
CA ALA A 30 21.45 -7.49 -39.36
C ALA A 30 20.13 -6.81 -38.97
N PRO A 31 19.87 -6.54 -37.67
CA PRO A 31 18.70 -5.78 -37.29
C PRO A 31 18.76 -4.40 -37.98
N PRO A 32 17.63 -3.84 -38.42
CA PRO A 32 17.62 -2.51 -39.04
C PRO A 32 18.28 -1.51 -38.09
N PRO A 33 19.02 -0.51 -38.58
CA PRO A 33 19.72 0.46 -37.72
C PRO A 33 18.77 1.15 -36.71
N ASP A 34 17.48 1.22 -37.03
CA ASP A 34 16.42 1.76 -36.16
C ASP A 34 16.07 0.87 -34.96
N ALA A 35 16.34 -0.45 -35.03
CA ALA A 35 16.11 -1.39 -33.94
C ALA A 35 17.18 -1.30 -32.84
N LEU A 36 18.42 -0.90 -33.20
CA LEU A 36 19.48 -0.65 -32.22
C LEU A 36 19.26 0.66 -31.45
N LEU A 37 18.62 1.67 -32.05
CA LEU A 37 18.24 2.91 -31.38
C LEU A 37 16.99 2.77 -30.49
N SER A 38 16.02 1.94 -30.87
CA SER A 38 14.81 1.69 -30.04
C SER A 38 15.09 0.85 -28.78
N ALA A 39 16.18 0.08 -28.73
CA ALA A 39 16.51 -0.75 -27.57
C ALA A 39 16.98 0.05 -26.33
N PHE A 40 17.29 1.34 -26.48
CA PHE A 40 17.84 2.18 -25.40
C PHE A 40 16.85 3.19 -24.79
N LEU A 41 15.60 3.21 -25.24
CA LEU A 41 14.60 4.18 -24.77
C LEU A 41 13.28 3.49 -24.40
N THR A 42 13.33 2.47 -23.53
CA THR A 42 12.16 2.23 -22.67
C THR A 42 12.09 3.38 -21.68
N PRO A 43 11.03 4.22 -21.67
CA PRO A 43 10.90 5.26 -20.66
C PRO A 43 10.95 4.59 -19.29
N SER A 44 11.92 4.97 -18.46
CA SER A 44 11.94 4.53 -17.07
C SER A 44 10.63 4.96 -16.42
N SER A 45 9.93 4.04 -15.77
CA SER A 45 8.73 4.36 -15.00
C SER A 45 9.00 5.58 -14.11
N PRO A 46 8.13 6.61 -14.10
CA PRO A 46 8.31 7.75 -13.22
C PRO A 46 8.14 7.37 -11.74
N TYR A 47 7.61 6.18 -11.46
CA TYR A 47 7.39 5.68 -10.10
C TYR A 47 8.61 4.95 -9.56
N ALA A 48 8.92 5.20 -8.31
CA ALA A 48 9.91 4.46 -7.55
C ALA A 48 9.59 2.96 -7.57
N HIS A 49 10.64 2.14 -7.53
CA HIS A 49 10.48 0.69 -7.58
C HIS A 49 10.19 0.07 -6.21
N ARG A 50 10.66 0.70 -5.13
CA ARG A 50 10.61 0.12 -3.76
C ARG A 50 10.43 1.19 -2.69
N PRO A 51 9.52 0.99 -1.73
CA PRO A 51 9.35 1.91 -0.61
C PRO A 51 10.40 1.68 0.48
N LYS A 52 10.71 2.74 1.24
CA LYS A 52 11.64 2.73 2.37
C LYS A 52 10.94 2.79 3.72
N LEU A 53 9.77 3.42 3.76
CA LEU A 53 8.96 3.55 4.96
C LEU A 53 7.55 3.03 4.71
N LEU A 54 7.14 2.03 5.49
CA LEU A 54 5.90 1.30 5.29
C LEU A 54 4.85 1.66 6.36
N PHE A 55 3.60 1.72 5.93
CA PHE A 55 2.45 1.94 6.81
C PHE A 55 1.43 0.83 6.61
N LEU A 56 1.16 0.09 7.68
CA LEU A 56 0.12 -0.92 7.70
C LEU A 56 -1.23 -0.25 7.94
N LEU A 57 -2.21 -0.51 7.06
CA LEU A 57 -3.54 0.09 7.11
C LEU A 57 -4.55 -0.98 7.50
N ALA A 58 -4.93 -1.03 8.77
CA ALA A 58 -5.74 -2.10 9.33
C ALA A 58 -7.00 -1.57 10.05
N GLY A 59 -8.00 -2.44 10.19
CA GLY A 59 -9.29 -2.11 10.78
C GLY A 59 -10.45 -2.40 9.82
N GLN A 60 -11.48 -1.55 9.81
CA GLN A 60 -12.70 -1.80 9.05
C GLN A 60 -12.98 -0.79 7.93
N SER A 61 -14.25 -0.63 7.55
CA SER A 61 -14.71 0.12 6.38
C SER A 61 -14.22 1.58 6.35
N ASN A 62 -14.11 2.27 7.48
CA ASN A 62 -13.60 3.64 7.50
C ASN A 62 -12.07 3.74 7.31
N MET A 63 -11.27 2.71 7.65
CA MET A 63 -9.88 2.59 7.19
C MET A 63 -9.81 2.20 5.70
N ALA A 64 -10.62 1.21 5.31
CA ALA A 64 -10.65 0.70 3.95
C ALA A 64 -11.00 1.80 2.93
N GLY A 65 -11.93 2.66 3.34
CA GLY A 65 -12.40 3.83 2.62
C GLY A 65 -13.80 3.62 2.06
N ARG A 66 -14.67 4.58 2.33
CA ARG A 66 -16.04 4.68 1.77
C ARG A 66 -16.38 6.09 1.30
N GLY A 67 -15.45 7.05 1.40
CA GLY A 67 -15.64 8.38 0.81
C GLY A 67 -15.86 8.27 -0.70
N ALA A 68 -16.77 9.07 -1.25
CA ALA A 68 -16.97 9.12 -2.69
C ALA A 68 -15.67 9.52 -3.40
N LEU A 69 -15.38 8.83 -4.51
CA LEU A 69 -14.22 9.16 -5.35
C LEU A 69 -14.59 10.28 -6.30
N ALA A 70 -14.09 11.49 -6.06
CA ALA A 70 -13.97 12.48 -7.13
C ALA A 70 -12.96 11.93 -8.16
N ARG A 71 -13.32 11.95 -9.45
CA ARG A 71 -12.42 11.55 -10.54
C ARG A 71 -12.17 12.74 -11.47
N PRO A 72 -10.92 13.24 -11.56
CA PRO A 72 -9.73 12.86 -10.76
C PRO A 72 -9.86 13.30 -9.28
N LEU A 73 -9.01 12.74 -8.40
CA LEU A 73 -8.85 13.31 -7.06
C LEU A 73 -8.31 14.76 -7.19
N PRO A 74 -8.72 15.67 -6.30
CA PRO A 74 -8.14 17.01 -6.30
C PRO A 74 -6.65 16.95 -5.90
N PRO A 75 -5.79 17.81 -6.47
CA PRO A 75 -4.47 18.06 -5.91
C PRO A 75 -4.56 18.38 -4.40
N PRO A 76 -3.60 17.96 -3.56
CA PRO A 76 -2.36 17.27 -3.93
C PRO A 76 -2.50 15.74 -4.07
N TYR A 77 -3.68 15.14 -3.93
CA TYR A 77 -3.88 13.70 -3.71
C TYR A 77 -3.82 12.82 -4.98
N LEU A 78 -3.16 13.29 -6.03
CA LEU A 78 -2.94 12.53 -7.27
C LEU A 78 -1.86 11.44 -7.05
N PRO A 79 -1.83 10.36 -7.85
CA PRO A 79 -0.74 9.38 -7.78
C PRO A 79 0.63 10.06 -7.81
N HIS A 80 1.51 9.68 -6.89
CA HIS A 80 2.81 10.32 -6.70
C HIS A 80 3.96 9.32 -6.97
N PRO A 81 5.03 9.73 -7.69
CA PRO A 81 6.23 8.91 -7.96
C PRO A 81 6.80 8.17 -6.75
N ARG A 82 6.76 8.79 -5.57
CA ARG A 82 7.29 8.27 -4.31
C ARG A 82 6.24 7.60 -3.40
N LEU A 83 5.04 7.31 -3.90
CA LEU A 83 3.97 6.68 -3.12
C LEU A 83 3.50 5.39 -3.76
N LEU A 84 3.75 4.28 -3.05
CA LEU A 84 3.46 2.93 -3.53
C LEU A 84 2.42 2.26 -2.64
N ARG A 85 1.75 1.26 -3.19
CA ARG A 85 0.77 0.40 -2.52
C ARG A 85 1.13 -1.06 -2.75
N LEU A 86 1.03 -1.89 -1.71
CA LEU A 86 1.16 -3.33 -1.87
C LEU A 86 -0.18 -3.93 -2.34
N ALA A 87 -0.22 -4.39 -3.58
CA ALA A 87 -1.40 -5.03 -4.16
C ALA A 87 -1.73 -6.39 -3.51
N ALA A 88 -2.90 -6.95 -3.81
CA ALA A 88 -3.27 -8.30 -3.40
C ALA A 88 -2.27 -9.36 -3.91
N SER A 89 -1.68 -9.12 -5.09
CA SER A 89 -0.62 -9.94 -5.69
C SER A 89 0.73 -9.86 -4.96
N ARG A 90 0.82 -9.13 -3.83
CA ARG A 90 2.05 -8.90 -3.06
C ARG A 90 3.15 -8.20 -3.86
N ARG A 91 2.76 -7.34 -4.79
CA ARG A 91 3.64 -6.53 -5.63
C ARG A 91 3.43 -5.06 -5.32
N TRP A 92 4.51 -4.30 -5.25
CA TRP A 92 4.45 -2.84 -5.19
C TRP A 92 3.94 -2.26 -6.51
N VAL A 93 2.90 -1.42 -6.42
CA VAL A 93 2.32 -0.66 -7.55
C VAL A 93 2.17 0.81 -7.15
N PRO A 94 2.03 1.74 -8.11
CA PRO A 94 1.67 3.13 -7.80
C PRO A 94 0.41 3.20 -6.94
N ALA A 95 0.43 4.01 -5.88
CA ALA A 95 -0.74 4.18 -5.04
C ALA A 95 -1.79 5.07 -5.72
N ALA A 96 -3.01 4.57 -5.79
CA ALA A 96 -4.19 5.32 -6.19
C ALA A 96 -5.41 4.77 -5.45
N PRO A 97 -6.39 5.61 -5.07
CA PRO A 97 -7.62 5.11 -4.47
C PRO A 97 -8.50 4.39 -5.51
N PRO A 98 -9.36 3.44 -5.08
CA PRO A 98 -9.48 2.93 -3.71
C PRO A 98 -8.33 1.97 -3.35
N LEU A 99 -7.65 2.23 -2.24
CA LEU A 99 -6.45 1.45 -1.85
C LEU A 99 -6.77 0.01 -1.45
N HIS A 100 -8.01 -0.26 -1.02
CA HIS A 100 -8.46 -1.57 -0.56
C HIS A 100 -9.30 -2.32 -1.62
N ALA A 101 -9.34 -1.86 -2.87
CA ALA A 101 -10.21 -2.43 -3.91
C ALA A 101 -10.00 -3.93 -4.17
N ASP A 102 -8.75 -4.40 -4.08
CA ASP A 102 -8.36 -5.80 -4.24
C ASP A 102 -8.17 -6.53 -2.89
N ILE A 103 -8.50 -5.88 -1.77
CA ILE A 103 -8.34 -6.39 -0.40
C ILE A 103 -9.70 -6.61 0.27
N ASP A 104 -10.54 -5.57 0.32
CA ASP A 104 -11.90 -5.59 0.88
C ASP A 104 -12.92 -5.93 -0.22
N THR A 105 -12.70 -7.07 -0.89
CA THR A 105 -13.35 -7.43 -2.17
C THR A 105 -14.86 -7.63 -2.10
N HIS A 106 -15.42 -7.78 -0.90
CA HIS A 106 -16.86 -7.96 -0.70
C HIS A 106 -17.62 -6.63 -0.58
N LYS A 107 -16.93 -5.48 -0.62
CA LYS A 107 -17.52 -4.16 -0.39
C LYS A 107 -17.02 -3.16 -1.43
N THR A 108 -17.89 -2.21 -1.81
CA THR A 108 -17.48 -1.09 -2.65
C THR A 108 -16.53 -0.17 -1.88
N CYS A 109 -15.28 -0.10 -2.32
CA CYS A 109 -14.27 0.76 -1.71
C CYS A 109 -14.27 2.16 -2.32
N GLY A 110 -14.03 3.16 -1.47
CA GLY A 110 -13.89 4.57 -1.83
C GLY A 110 -12.57 5.17 -1.34
N LEU A 111 -12.57 6.48 -1.11
CA LEU A 111 -11.45 7.16 -0.46
C LEU A 111 -11.43 6.80 1.03
N GLY A 112 -10.24 6.43 1.51
CA GLY A 112 -9.89 6.28 2.93
C GLY A 112 -8.79 7.28 3.32
N PRO A 113 -8.29 7.25 4.57
CA PRO A 113 -7.44 8.32 5.09
C PRO A 113 -5.97 8.17 4.70
N ALA A 114 -5.56 7.02 4.13
CA ALA A 114 -4.16 6.71 3.89
C ALA A 114 -3.52 7.48 2.73
N MET A 115 -4.29 7.83 1.68
CA MET A 115 -3.79 8.74 0.63
C MET A 115 -3.49 10.13 1.20
N PRO A 116 -4.45 10.85 1.84
CA PRO A 116 -4.18 12.16 2.41
C PRO A 116 -3.08 12.14 3.47
N PHE A 117 -3.05 11.11 4.32
CA PHE A 117 -1.96 10.85 5.26
C PHE A 117 -0.59 10.86 4.57
N ALA A 118 -0.41 10.03 3.54
CA ALA A 118 0.87 9.89 2.89
C ALA A 118 1.29 11.16 2.12
N HIS A 119 0.35 11.84 1.46
CA HIS A 119 0.63 13.11 0.81
C HIS A 119 1.06 14.19 1.80
N ARG A 120 0.43 14.26 2.97
CA ARG A 120 0.83 15.20 4.02
C ARG A 120 2.25 14.94 4.50
N LEU A 121 2.68 13.68 4.62
CA LEU A 121 4.06 13.34 4.95
C LEU A 121 5.04 13.76 3.85
N LEU A 122 4.74 13.43 2.58
CA LEU A 122 5.58 13.80 1.44
C LEU A 122 5.80 15.32 1.29
N LEU A 123 4.83 16.14 1.73
CA LEU A 123 4.89 17.60 1.71
C LEU A 123 5.61 18.22 2.92
N GLN A 124 5.94 17.45 3.96
CA GLN A 124 6.55 17.96 5.19
C GLN A 124 7.97 17.48 5.41
N THR A 125 8.40 16.50 4.63
CA THR A 125 9.77 16.02 4.66
C THR A 125 10.48 16.50 3.41
N ASP A 126 11.61 17.19 3.56
CA ASP A 126 12.58 17.42 2.46
C ASP A 126 13.27 16.11 2.02
N SER A 127 12.71 14.97 2.42
CA SER A 127 13.24 13.65 2.18
C SER A 127 12.74 13.12 0.85
N GLU A 128 13.65 12.55 0.06
CA GLU A 128 13.38 11.71 -1.10
C GLU A 128 12.80 10.33 -0.73
N GLU A 129 12.36 10.15 0.53
CA GLU A 129 11.80 8.90 1.03
C GLU A 129 10.58 8.45 0.21
N VAL A 130 10.57 7.16 -0.12
CA VAL A 130 9.47 6.50 -0.84
C VAL A 130 8.58 5.82 0.20
N LEU A 131 7.31 6.18 0.22
CA LEU A 131 6.33 5.66 1.17
C LEU A 131 5.61 4.44 0.57
N GLY A 132 5.40 3.41 1.39
CA GLY A 132 4.67 2.20 1.03
C GLY A 132 3.42 2.03 1.88
N LEU A 133 2.26 1.92 1.24
CA LEU A 133 0.98 1.65 1.88
C LEU A 133 0.65 0.16 1.80
N VAL A 134 0.38 -0.47 2.94
CA VAL A 134 0.06 -1.90 3.03
C VAL A 134 -1.41 -2.05 3.47
N PRO A 135 -2.36 -2.03 2.52
CA PRO A 135 -3.79 -2.12 2.83
C PRO A 135 -4.16 -3.51 3.35
N CYS A 136 -4.85 -3.57 4.48
CA CYS A 136 -5.29 -4.80 5.14
C CYS A 136 -6.71 -4.73 5.72
N ALA A 137 -7.33 -3.53 5.78
CA ALA A 137 -8.64 -3.35 6.40
C ALA A 137 -9.76 -4.10 5.66
N VAL A 138 -10.75 -4.59 6.41
CA VAL A 138 -11.91 -5.36 5.91
C VAL A 138 -13.19 -4.88 6.58
N GLY A 139 -14.19 -4.49 5.79
CA GLY A 139 -15.40 -3.85 6.29
C GLY A 139 -16.32 -4.77 7.10
N GLY A 140 -16.93 -4.22 8.16
CA GLY A 140 -17.91 -4.93 9.01
C GLY A 140 -17.28 -5.98 9.94
N THR A 141 -16.01 -5.82 10.27
CA THR A 141 -15.27 -6.74 11.13
C THR A 141 -15.24 -6.22 12.56
N ARG A 142 -15.36 -7.14 13.52
CA ARG A 142 -15.23 -6.87 14.95
C ARG A 142 -13.80 -7.15 15.41
N ILE A 143 -13.35 -6.52 16.49
CA ILE A 143 -11.95 -6.64 16.94
C ILE A 143 -11.57 -8.07 17.32
N TRP A 144 -12.52 -8.91 17.76
CA TRP A 144 -12.24 -10.32 18.05
C TRP A 144 -11.82 -11.11 16.80
N MET A 145 -12.27 -10.70 15.61
CA MET A 145 -11.86 -11.29 14.32
C MET A 145 -10.41 -10.93 13.96
N TRP A 146 -9.81 -9.97 14.67
CA TRP A 146 -8.43 -9.52 14.55
C TRP A 146 -7.53 -10.07 15.66
N ALA A 147 -8.00 -11.03 16.47
CA ALA A 147 -7.14 -11.70 17.44
C ALA A 147 -6.09 -12.57 16.74
N ARG A 148 -4.92 -12.76 17.38
CA ARG A 148 -3.87 -13.66 16.87
C ARG A 148 -4.43 -15.05 16.57
N GLY A 149 -4.03 -15.64 15.44
CA GLY A 149 -4.58 -16.88 14.91
C GLY A 149 -5.87 -16.73 14.11
N GLN A 150 -6.52 -15.56 14.11
CA GLN A 150 -7.68 -15.30 13.25
C GLN A 150 -7.27 -14.90 11.84
N PRO A 151 -8.06 -15.23 10.80
CA PRO A 151 -7.68 -15.01 9.41
C PRO A 151 -7.28 -13.56 9.06
N LEU A 152 -7.97 -12.55 9.62
CA LEU A 152 -7.67 -11.15 9.33
C LEU A 152 -6.33 -10.71 9.92
N TYR A 153 -6.05 -11.15 11.14
CA TYR A 153 -4.77 -10.88 11.81
C TYR A 153 -3.61 -11.54 11.04
N GLU A 154 -3.72 -12.83 10.75
CA GLU A 154 -2.67 -13.58 10.05
C GLU A 154 -2.43 -12.99 8.66
N ALA A 155 -3.50 -12.63 7.93
CA ALA A 155 -3.38 -11.97 6.63
C ALA A 155 -2.66 -10.61 6.74
N ALA A 156 -2.92 -9.80 7.76
CA ALA A 156 -2.26 -8.51 7.95
C ALA A 156 -0.77 -8.67 8.30
N VAL A 157 -0.42 -9.60 9.19
CA VAL A 157 0.97 -9.92 9.55
C VAL A 157 1.73 -10.47 8.33
N ASP A 158 1.14 -11.40 7.59
CA ASP A 158 1.74 -11.96 6.39
C ASP A 158 1.93 -10.91 5.29
N ARG A 159 0.98 -10.00 5.11
CA ARG A 159 1.10 -8.89 4.16
C ARG A 159 2.19 -7.92 4.58
N ALA A 160 2.31 -7.60 5.87
CA ALA A 160 3.40 -6.77 6.37
C ALA A 160 4.77 -7.42 6.14
N ARG A 161 4.92 -8.73 6.43
CA ARG A 161 6.15 -9.48 6.15
C ARG A 161 6.46 -9.54 4.65
N ALA A 162 5.44 -9.77 3.81
CA ALA A 162 5.60 -9.76 2.36
C ALA A 162 6.01 -8.38 1.82
N ALA A 163 5.47 -7.29 2.39
CA ALA A 163 5.85 -5.92 2.03
C ALA A 163 7.35 -5.67 2.21
N VAL A 164 7.89 -6.12 3.36
CA VAL A 164 9.32 -6.04 3.66
C VAL A 164 10.13 -6.97 2.74
N ALA A 165 9.67 -8.20 2.54
CA ALA A 165 10.34 -9.19 1.69
C ALA A 165 10.41 -8.78 0.20
N ASP A 166 9.39 -8.09 -0.32
CA ASP A 166 9.36 -7.52 -1.70
C ASP A 166 10.21 -6.24 -1.83
N GLY A 167 11.17 -6.05 -0.93
CA GLY A 167 12.12 -4.94 -0.95
C GLY A 167 11.63 -3.65 -0.32
N GLY A 168 10.53 -3.69 0.44
CA GLY A 168 10.12 -2.61 1.32
C GLY A 168 11.08 -2.42 2.50
N GLY A 169 11.19 -1.19 2.99
CA GLY A 169 12.03 -0.88 4.16
C GLY A 169 11.32 -1.08 5.50
N ALA A 170 11.51 -0.15 6.43
CA ALA A 170 11.02 -0.28 7.80
C ALA A 170 9.51 0.00 7.91
N ILE A 171 8.82 -0.72 8.80
CA ILE A 171 7.44 -0.40 9.16
C ILE A 171 7.46 0.77 10.13
N GLY A 172 6.96 1.93 9.70
CA GLY A 172 6.92 3.16 10.48
C GLY A 172 5.78 3.19 11.49
N ALA A 173 4.59 2.74 11.08
CA ALA A 173 3.42 2.67 11.95
C ALA A 173 2.36 1.69 11.43
N VAL A 174 1.48 1.29 12.34
CA VAL A 174 0.14 0.76 12.02
C VAL A 174 -0.86 1.89 12.18
N LEU A 175 -1.64 2.15 11.15
CA LEU A 175 -2.83 3.00 11.23
C LEU A 175 -4.02 2.07 11.45
N TRP A 176 -4.70 2.23 12.58
CA TRP A 176 -5.80 1.37 13.02
C TRP A 176 -7.09 2.18 13.13
N PHE A 177 -8.11 1.86 12.33
CA PHE A 177 -9.44 2.46 12.48
C PHE A 177 -10.52 1.39 12.42
N GLN A 178 -11.01 1.04 13.60
CA GLN A 178 -11.98 -0.02 13.81
C GLN A 178 -12.72 0.20 15.14
N GLY A 179 -13.93 -0.36 15.21
CA GLY A 179 -14.71 -0.50 16.44
C GLY A 179 -16.20 -0.33 16.22
N GLU A 180 -16.64 0.19 15.06
CA GLU A 180 -18.04 0.50 14.82
C GLU A 180 -18.91 -0.76 14.92
N SER A 181 -18.42 -1.93 14.47
CA SER A 181 -19.15 -3.19 14.58
C SER A 181 -19.15 -3.79 16.00
N ASP A 182 -18.21 -3.39 16.87
CA ASP A 182 -18.16 -3.78 18.29
C ASP A 182 -19.14 -2.95 19.15
N THR A 183 -19.73 -1.89 18.59
CA THR A 183 -20.76 -1.09 19.27
C THR A 183 -22.15 -1.74 19.31
N ILE A 184 -22.32 -2.90 18.64
CA ILE A 184 -23.60 -3.61 18.51
C ILE A 184 -23.91 -4.39 19.79
N GLU A 185 -22.95 -5.18 20.28
CA GLU A 185 -23.12 -6.05 21.44
C GLU A 185 -22.40 -5.46 22.66
N LEU A 186 -23.06 -5.49 23.82
CA LEU A 186 -22.50 -4.89 25.04
C LEU A 186 -21.20 -5.57 25.48
N ASP A 187 -21.11 -6.89 25.33
CA ASP A 187 -19.93 -7.66 25.71
C ASP A 187 -18.73 -7.37 24.79
N ASP A 188 -18.97 -7.17 23.49
CA ASP A 188 -17.93 -6.74 22.55
C ASP A 188 -17.44 -5.34 22.92
N ALA A 189 -18.36 -4.39 23.16
CA ALA A 189 -18.02 -3.04 23.56
C ALA A 189 -17.21 -2.98 24.86
N ARG A 190 -17.63 -3.72 25.90
CA ARG A 190 -16.95 -3.78 27.20
C ARG A 190 -15.57 -4.43 27.12
N SER A 191 -15.39 -5.39 26.22
CA SER A 191 -14.12 -6.11 26.07
C SER A 191 -13.17 -5.50 25.02
N TYR A 192 -13.60 -4.45 24.32
CA TYR A 192 -12.84 -3.80 23.25
C TYR A 192 -11.44 -3.37 23.70
N GLY A 193 -11.32 -2.67 24.84
CA GLY A 193 -10.04 -2.15 25.34
C GLY A 193 -8.99 -3.24 25.54
N THR A 194 -9.34 -4.31 26.26
CA THR A 194 -8.45 -5.46 26.49
C THR A 194 -8.06 -6.15 25.17
N LYS A 195 -8.99 -6.27 24.21
CA LYS A 195 -8.69 -6.84 22.89
C LYS A 195 -7.77 -5.94 22.06
N MET A 196 -7.92 -4.63 22.15
CA MET A 196 -7.05 -3.66 21.49
C MET A 196 -5.62 -3.71 22.06
N GLU A 197 -5.45 -3.75 23.38
CA GLU A 197 -4.13 -3.91 24.00
C GLU A 197 -3.47 -5.21 23.58
N ARG A 198 -4.25 -6.30 23.52
CA ARG A 198 -3.77 -7.60 23.07
C ARG A 198 -3.34 -7.58 21.60
N LEU A 199 -4.14 -6.97 20.72
CA LEU A 199 -3.82 -6.79 19.31
C LEU A 199 -2.48 -6.06 19.13
N VAL A 200 -2.26 -4.97 19.87
CA VAL A 200 -1.00 -4.21 19.83
C VAL A 200 0.18 -5.09 20.28
N ALA A 201 0.03 -5.82 21.38
CA ALA A 201 1.08 -6.70 21.89
C ALA A 201 1.42 -7.81 20.88
N ASP A 202 0.41 -8.46 20.30
CA ASP A 202 0.59 -9.52 19.32
C ASP A 202 1.25 -8.99 18.04
N LEU A 203 0.80 -7.85 17.48
CA LEU A 203 1.44 -7.21 16.31
C LEU A 203 2.92 -6.91 16.56
N ARG A 204 3.27 -6.37 17.74
CA ARG A 204 4.66 -6.09 18.11
C ARG A 204 5.50 -7.36 18.17
N ALA A 205 4.96 -8.44 18.74
CA ALA A 205 5.64 -9.72 18.83
C ALA A 205 5.86 -10.35 17.45
N ASP A 206 4.81 -10.48 16.64
CA ASP A 206 4.86 -11.22 15.38
C ASP A 206 5.56 -10.44 14.25
N LEU A 207 5.60 -9.11 14.33
CA LEU A 207 6.42 -8.28 13.44
C LEU A 207 7.85 -8.07 13.97
N HIS A 208 8.16 -8.54 15.18
CA HIS A 208 9.45 -8.33 15.86
C HIS A 208 9.80 -6.84 16.02
N LEU A 209 8.81 -6.02 16.33
CA LEU A 209 8.91 -4.57 16.49
C LEU A 209 8.39 -4.16 17.88
N PRO A 210 9.16 -4.33 18.97
CA PRO A 210 8.69 -4.09 20.33
C PRO A 210 8.23 -2.64 20.57
N ASN A 211 8.74 -1.69 19.80
CA ASN A 211 8.41 -0.27 19.87
C ASN A 211 7.53 0.21 18.72
N LEU A 212 6.86 -0.70 17.98
CA LEU A 212 5.99 -0.36 16.86
C LEU A 212 4.97 0.71 17.27
N LEU A 213 4.94 1.80 16.51
CA LEU A 213 3.93 2.84 16.66
C LEU A 213 2.59 2.33 16.12
N VAL A 214 1.55 2.44 16.94
CA VAL A 214 0.16 2.21 16.53
C VAL A 214 -0.60 3.53 16.71
N ILE A 215 -1.15 4.06 15.62
CA ILE A 215 -2.03 5.23 15.66
C ILE A 215 -3.44 4.72 15.47
N GLN A 216 -4.21 4.66 16.56
CA GLN A 216 -5.61 4.28 16.52
C GLN A 216 -6.53 5.50 16.34
N VAL A 217 -7.68 5.27 15.73
CA VAL A 217 -8.70 6.30 15.52
C VAL A 217 -9.88 6.09 16.47
N GLY A 218 -10.21 7.13 17.22
CA GLY A 218 -11.41 7.18 18.06
C GLY A 218 -12.65 7.32 17.19
N LEU A 219 -13.68 6.49 17.40
CA LEU A 219 -14.82 6.39 16.47
C LEU A 219 -15.58 7.71 16.27
N ALA A 220 -15.96 8.02 15.05
CA ALA A 220 -16.90 9.12 14.75
C ALA A 220 -18.37 8.70 14.87
N SER A 221 -18.65 7.40 14.75
CA SER A 221 -19.96 6.78 14.58
C SER A 221 -19.90 5.32 15.06
N GLY A 222 -21.04 4.64 15.15
CA GLY A 222 -21.13 3.22 15.48
C GLY A 222 -22.32 2.55 14.79
N GLU A 223 -22.28 1.22 14.64
CA GLU A 223 -23.40 0.43 14.10
C GLU A 223 -24.47 0.12 15.17
N GLY A 224 -24.17 0.32 16.45
CA GLY A 224 -25.05 0.03 17.57
C GLY A 224 -25.00 1.06 18.70
N ASN A 225 -25.60 0.69 19.83
CA ASN A 225 -25.92 1.61 20.93
C ASN A 225 -24.75 1.86 21.89
N TYR A 226 -23.62 1.16 21.73
CA TYR A 226 -22.51 1.18 22.69
C TYR A 226 -21.28 1.96 22.19
N THR A 227 -21.49 2.92 21.29
CA THR A 227 -20.42 3.78 20.73
C THR A 227 -19.62 4.48 21.82
N ASP A 228 -20.26 4.98 22.86
CA ASP A 228 -19.58 5.67 23.97
C ASP A 228 -18.65 4.73 24.74
N ILE A 229 -19.04 3.47 24.96
CA ILE A 229 -18.23 2.47 25.65
C ILE A 229 -16.97 2.15 24.84
N VAL A 230 -17.12 1.91 23.53
CA VAL A 230 -15.97 1.63 22.65
C VAL A 230 -15.03 2.83 22.57
N ARG A 231 -15.57 4.05 22.46
CA ARG A 231 -14.77 5.28 22.44
C ARG A 231 -14.03 5.51 23.76
N GLU A 232 -14.68 5.27 24.89
CA GLU A 232 -14.04 5.37 26.20
C GLU A 232 -12.89 4.37 26.31
N ALA A 233 -13.09 3.12 25.85
CA ALA A 233 -12.04 2.13 25.78
C ALA A 233 -10.87 2.56 24.89
N GLN A 234 -11.13 3.14 23.71
CA GLN A 234 -10.09 3.67 22.80
C GLN A 234 -9.28 4.80 23.45
N LYS A 235 -9.95 5.69 24.21
CA LYS A 235 -9.32 6.79 24.97
C LYS A 235 -8.46 6.31 26.13
N ASN A 236 -8.88 5.23 26.79
CA ASN A 236 -8.23 4.73 27.99
C ASN A 236 -7.04 3.79 27.71
N ILE A 237 -6.74 3.47 26.44
CA ILE A 237 -5.54 2.69 26.09
C ILE A 237 -4.28 3.45 26.54
N ASN A 238 -3.59 2.89 27.52
CA ASN A 238 -2.38 3.47 28.10
C ASN A 238 -1.18 2.57 27.84
N LEU A 239 -0.76 2.50 26.57
CA LEU A 239 0.41 1.74 26.12
C LEU A 239 1.47 2.68 25.52
N PRO A 240 2.77 2.40 25.71
CA PRO A 240 3.82 3.17 25.05
C PRO A 240 3.67 3.06 23.53
N ASN A 241 3.98 4.13 22.81
CA ASN A 241 3.89 4.22 21.34
C ASN A 241 2.51 3.81 20.78
N VAL A 242 1.44 4.10 21.52
CA VAL A 242 0.07 4.05 21.02
C VAL A 242 -0.51 5.45 21.10
N LEU A 243 -0.98 5.97 19.97
CA LEU A 243 -1.56 7.30 19.87
C LEU A 243 -3.03 7.20 19.50
N LEU A 244 -3.84 8.13 20.00
CA LEU A 244 -5.23 8.30 19.61
C LEU A 244 -5.38 9.55 18.73
N VAL A 245 -6.03 9.38 17.59
CA VAL A 245 -6.60 10.48 16.79
C VAL A 245 -8.12 10.39 16.88
N ASP A 246 -8.78 11.40 17.44
CA ASP A 246 -10.24 11.36 17.64
C ASP A 246 -10.97 11.84 16.37
N ALA A 247 -11.78 10.97 15.74
CA ALA A 247 -12.58 11.31 14.56
C ALA A 247 -13.97 11.87 14.92
N MET A 248 -14.31 12.01 16.20
CA MET A 248 -15.60 12.57 16.63
C MET A 248 -15.85 13.95 16.03
N GLY A 249 -17.05 14.15 15.49
CA GLY A 249 -17.47 15.39 14.84
C GLY A 249 -17.05 15.51 13.37
N LEU A 250 -16.27 14.57 12.83
CA LEU A 250 -16.01 14.54 11.38
C LEU A 250 -17.29 14.21 10.61
N PRO A 251 -17.52 14.84 9.43
CA PRO A 251 -18.75 14.66 8.67
C PRO A 251 -18.93 13.22 8.18
N LEU A 252 -20.12 12.68 8.42
CA LEU A 252 -20.54 11.37 7.94
C LEU A 252 -21.19 11.47 6.55
N ARG A 253 -21.29 10.34 5.87
CA ARG A 253 -22.13 10.15 4.70
C ARG A 253 -23.60 10.09 5.12
N ASP A 254 -24.48 10.06 4.12
CA ASP A 254 -25.93 9.94 4.33
C ASP A 254 -26.33 8.69 5.13
N ASP A 255 -25.49 7.64 5.12
CA ASP A 255 -25.69 6.41 5.90
C ASP A 255 -25.45 6.57 7.42
N GLN A 256 -24.99 7.75 7.87
CA GLN A 256 -24.68 8.06 9.27
C GLN A 256 -23.69 7.10 9.94
N LEU A 257 -22.91 6.37 9.13
CA LEU A 257 -21.95 5.38 9.62
C LEU A 257 -20.56 5.65 9.07
N HIS A 258 -20.45 5.90 7.77
CA HIS A 258 -19.15 6.04 7.14
C HIS A 258 -18.73 7.50 7.02
N LEU A 259 -17.44 7.78 7.18
CA LEU A 259 -16.89 9.12 6.96
C LEU A 259 -17.10 9.57 5.50
N SER A 260 -17.45 10.83 5.33
CA SER A 260 -17.51 11.48 4.01
C SER A 260 -16.12 11.60 3.38
N THR A 261 -16.06 11.99 2.11
CA THR A 261 -14.77 12.25 1.43
C THR A 261 -13.99 13.35 2.14
N GLU A 262 -14.65 14.44 2.54
CA GLU A 262 -14.04 15.56 3.26
C GLU A 262 -13.48 15.10 4.61
N ALA A 263 -14.25 14.32 5.38
CA ALA A 263 -13.81 13.73 6.63
C ALA A 263 -12.57 12.83 6.45
N GLN A 264 -12.51 12.03 5.37
CA GLN A 264 -11.37 11.17 5.10
C GLN A 264 -10.10 11.98 4.77
N LEU A 265 -10.23 13.11 4.08
CA LEU A 265 -9.13 14.04 3.83
C LEU A 265 -8.63 14.66 5.15
N GLN A 266 -9.56 15.14 5.99
CA GLN A 266 -9.23 15.71 7.29
C GLN A 266 -8.57 14.68 8.22
N LEU A 267 -9.14 13.48 8.32
CA LEU A 267 -8.59 12.40 9.15
C LEU A 267 -7.18 12.01 8.72
N GLY A 268 -6.92 11.92 7.40
CA GLY A 268 -5.58 11.66 6.89
C GLY A 268 -4.55 12.69 7.35
N ASN A 269 -4.90 13.97 7.32
CA ASN A 269 -4.04 15.04 7.83
C ASN A 269 -3.80 14.91 9.35
N MET A 270 -4.84 14.62 10.13
CA MET A 270 -4.75 14.42 11.58
C MET A 270 -3.82 13.24 11.94
N LEU A 271 -3.94 12.12 11.22
CA LEU A 271 -3.05 10.97 11.37
C LEU A 271 -1.60 11.32 11.04
N ALA A 272 -1.38 12.10 9.99
CA ALA A 272 -0.03 12.50 9.57
C ALA A 272 0.61 13.45 10.59
N GLU A 273 -0.17 14.40 11.13
CA GLU A 273 0.30 15.26 12.21
C GLU A 273 0.67 14.47 13.48
N ALA A 274 -0.12 13.48 13.86
CA ALA A 274 0.20 12.60 14.99
C ALA A 274 1.52 11.85 14.75
N TYR A 275 1.71 11.30 13.56
CA TYR A 275 2.95 10.61 13.17
C TYR A 275 4.17 11.56 13.19
N LEU A 276 4.04 12.75 12.62
CA LEU A 276 5.13 13.74 12.57
C LEU A 276 5.52 14.22 13.99
N LYS A 277 4.55 14.57 14.83
CA LYS A 277 4.78 14.99 16.22
C LYS A 277 5.51 13.90 17.02
N PHE A 278 5.09 12.65 16.87
CA PHE A 278 5.75 11.51 17.50
C PHE A 278 7.22 11.40 17.08
N ASN A 279 7.52 11.47 15.79
CA ASN A 279 8.90 11.35 15.30
C ASN A 279 9.78 12.55 15.67
N SER A 280 9.24 13.77 15.65
CA SER A 280 9.99 14.95 16.10
C SER A 280 10.41 14.83 17.58
N SER A 281 9.51 14.35 18.45
CA SER A 281 9.84 14.16 19.87
C SER A 281 10.92 13.09 20.12
N ARG A 282 11.00 12.06 19.28
CA ARG A 282 12.07 11.05 19.34
C ARG A 282 13.41 11.59 18.84
N GLY A 283 13.37 12.41 17.78
CA GLY A 283 14.57 13.06 17.24
C GLY A 283 15.20 14.07 18.20
N SER A 284 14.41 14.71 19.06
CA SER A 284 14.92 15.63 20.10
C SER A 284 15.44 14.96 21.37
N MET A 285 15.27 13.64 21.52
CA MET A 285 15.72 12.86 22.69
C MET A 285 17.04 12.10 22.44
N LEU A 286 17.63 12.25 21.25
CA LEU A 286 18.96 11.75 20.87
C LEU A 286 19.92 12.92 20.67
#